data_AF-A0A2E5VBH0-F1
#
_entry.id   AF-A0A2E5VBH0-F1
#
_cell.length_a   1.000
_cell.length_b   1.000
_cell.length_c   1.000
_cell.angle_alpha   90.00
_cell.angle_beta   90.00
_cell.angle_gamma   90.00
#
_symmetry.space_group_name_H-M   'P 1'
#
loop_
_entity.id
_entity.type
_entity.pdbx_description
1 polymer ?
#
loop_
_entity_poly.entity_id
_entity_poly.type
_entity_poly.pdbx_seq_one_letter_code
_entity_poly.pdbx_strand_id
1 'polypeptide(L)' 'MQAGDIVRNPLTEQLGVVIRIGEPAYGCPGSIRVMWTTQGDSLFGPGSQEWCSERHLELLNEKS' A
#
# COMPACT_ATOMS: atom_id res chain seq x y z
N MET A 1 9.19 -3.85 1.87
CA MET A 1 8.11 -4.20 0.92
C MET A 1 8.64 -4.21 -0.51
N GLN A 2 7.98 -4.93 -1.42
CA GLN A 2 8.28 -5.03 -2.86
C GLN A 2 6.99 -5.06 -3.69
N ALA A 3 7.07 -4.82 -5.00
CA ALA A 3 5.92 -5.00 -5.89
C ALA A 3 5.39 -6.43 -5.84
N GLY A 4 4.07 -6.58 -5.73
CA GLY A 4 3.38 -7.85 -5.53
C GLY A 4 3.12 -8.21 -4.06
N ASP A 5 3.72 -7.50 -3.10
CA ASP A 5 3.41 -7.70 -1.69
C ASP A 5 1.98 -7.28 -1.36
N ILE A 6 1.36 -8.04 -0.45
CA ILE A 6 0.02 -7.74 0.07
C ILE A 6 0.20 -6.90 1.32
N VAL A 7 -0.46 -5.75 1.34
CA VAL A 7 -0.40 -4.79 2.44
C VAL A 7 -1.79 -4.49 3.00
N ARG A 8 -1.82 -4.09 4.27
CA ARG A 8 -2.98 -3.57 4.96
C ARG A 8 -2.76 -2.12 5.37
N ASN A 9 -3.78 -1.29 5.20
CA ASN A 9 -3.85 -0.01 5.87
C ASN A 9 -4.46 -0.19 7.27
N PRO A 10 -3.73 0.06 8.37
CA PRO A 10 -4.21 -0.20 9.73
C PRO A 10 -5.32 0.75 10.20
N LEU A 11 -5.54 1.88 9.49
CA LEU A 11 -6.63 2.80 9.84
C LEU A 11 -7.96 2.35 9.25
N THR A 12 -7.94 1.80 8.04
CA THR A 12 -9.14 1.42 7.28
C THR A 12 -9.35 -0.08 7.22
N GLU A 13 -8.41 -0.86 7.75
CA GLU A 13 -8.31 -2.31 7.56
C GLU A 13 -8.31 -2.73 6.08
N GLN A 14 -8.03 -1.78 5.17
CA GLN A 14 -8.15 -2.00 3.74
C GLN A 14 -6.96 -2.78 3.21
N LEU A 15 -7.24 -3.80 2.41
CA LEU A 15 -6.22 -4.62 1.77
C LEU A 15 -5.85 -4.06 0.39
N GLY A 16 -4.57 -4.11 0.08
CA GLY A 16 -4.04 -3.67 -1.20
C GLY A 16 -2.82 -4.47 -1.65
N VAL A 17 -2.43 -4.26 -2.89
CA VAL A 17 -1.22 -4.86 -3.48
C VAL A 17 -0.26 -3.75 -3.87
N VAL A 18 1.00 -3.88 -3.49
CA VAL A 18 2.04 -2.95 -3.93
C VAL A 18 2.25 -3.12 -5.43
N ILE A 19 2.03 -2.06 -6.21
CA ILE A 19 2.21 -2.07 -7.67
C ILE A 19 3.51 -1.39 -8.11
N ARG A 20 4.05 -0.48 -7.30
CA ARG A 20 5.31 0.22 -7.58
C ARG A 20 5.91 0.77 -6.31
N ILE A 21 7.24 0.81 -6.24
CA ILE A 21 7.97 1.63 -5.27
C ILE A 21 8.55 2.81 -6.05
N GLY A 22 8.16 4.02 -5.66
CA GLY A 22 8.63 5.25 -6.25
C GLY A 22 10.04 5.58 -5.79
N GLU A 23 10.83 6.16 -6.67
CA GLU A 23 12.08 6.80 -6.26
C GLU A 23 11.76 8.00 -5.36
N PRO A 24 12.60 8.32 -4.36
CA PRO A 24 12.40 9.48 -3.52
C PRO A 24 12.37 10.77 -4.35
N ALA A 25 11.18 11.34 -4.55
CA ALA A 25 11.04 12.67 -5.15
C ALA A 25 10.87 13.70 -4.02
N TYR A 26 11.64 14.80 -4.09
CA TYR A 26 11.51 15.96 -3.21
C TYR A 26 11.53 15.66 -1.71
N GLY A 27 12.52 14.88 -1.24
CA GLY A 27 12.73 14.66 0.20
C GLY A 27 11.70 13.75 0.87
N CYS A 28 10.84 13.07 0.09
CA CYS A 28 9.95 12.02 0.59
C CYS A 28 10.54 10.63 0.26
N PRO A 29 11.31 10.01 1.16
CA PRO A 29 11.82 8.66 0.95
C PRO A 29 10.67 7.64 0.92
N GLY A 30 10.66 6.78 -0.10
CA GLY A 30 9.88 5.54 -0.10
C GLY A 30 8.36 5.72 -0.28
N SER A 31 7.94 6.40 -1.35
CA SER A 31 6.52 6.38 -1.72
C SER A 31 6.15 5.03 -2.34
N ILE A 32 5.23 4.29 -1.73
CA ILE A 32 4.77 2.98 -2.18
C ILE A 32 3.43 3.18 -2.86
N ARG A 33 3.34 2.83 -4.14
CA ARG A 33 2.06 2.86 -4.86
C ARG A 33 1.32 1.56 -4.61
N VAL A 34 0.13 1.67 -4.03
CA VAL A 34 -0.74 0.53 -3.69
C VAL A 34 -1.99 0.59 -4.55
N MET A 35 -2.40 -0.57 -5.06
CA MET A 35 -3.73 -0.76 -5.66
C MET A 35 -4.65 -1.39 -4.63
N TRP A 36 -5.73 -0.70 -4.27
CA TRP A 36 -6.64 -1.12 -3.22
C TRP A 36 -7.73 -2.08 -3.71
N THR A 37 -8.15 -2.97 -2.81
CA THR A 37 -9.23 -3.95 -3.04
C THR A 37 -10.55 -3.49 -2.41
N THR A 38 -11.57 -4.35 -2.43
CA THR A 38 -12.91 -4.09 -1.85
C THR A 38 -13.05 -4.38 -0.35
N GLN A 39 -12.03 -4.92 0.33
CA GLN A 39 -12.15 -5.34 1.74
C GLN A 39 -11.72 -4.21 2.69
N GLY A 40 -12.46 -3.97 3.79
CA GLY A 40 -12.20 -2.95 4.81
C GLY A 40 -13.16 -1.75 4.80
N ASP A 41 -12.99 -0.82 5.74
CA ASP A 41 -13.67 0.47 5.80
C ASP A 41 -13.03 1.43 4.78
N SER A 42 -13.39 1.18 3.51
CA SER A 42 -12.73 1.72 2.35
C SER A 42 -12.84 3.24 2.23
N LEU A 43 -11.70 3.93 2.20
CA LEU A 43 -11.61 5.33 1.74
C LEU A 43 -11.58 5.42 0.20
N PHE A 44 -11.23 4.32 -0.48
CA PHE A 44 -11.00 4.30 -1.92
C PHE A 44 -11.57 3.04 -2.56
N GLY A 45 -12.42 3.21 -3.57
CA GLY A 45 -13.06 2.09 -4.27
C GLY A 45 -12.07 1.08 -4.89
N PRO A 46 -12.53 -0.13 -5.22
CA PRO A 46 -11.67 -1.18 -5.76
C PRO A 46 -10.95 -0.76 -7.05
N GLY A 47 -9.68 -1.16 -7.16
CA GLY A 47 -8.82 -0.82 -8.30
C GLY A 47 -8.29 0.62 -8.26
N SER A 48 -8.68 1.42 -7.26
CA SER A 48 -8.04 2.71 -6.99
C SER A 48 -6.57 2.52 -6.66
N GLN A 49 -5.76 3.51 -7.03
CA GLN A 49 -4.33 3.49 -6.80
C GLN A 49 -3.93 4.74 -6.04
N GLU A 50 -3.14 4.56 -4.99
CA GLU A 50 -2.70 5.63 -4.11
C GLU A 50 -1.21 5.51 -3.81
N TRP A 51 -0.57 6.65 -3.54
CA TRP A 51 0.78 6.69 -2.98
C TRP A 51 0.70 6.73 -1.46
N CYS A 52 1.33 5.75 -0.84
CA CYS A 52 1.38 5.59 0.61
C CYS A 52 2.82 5.70 1.10
N SER A 53 2.97 6.13 2.34
CA SER A 53 4.23 5.98 3.07
C SER A 53 4.34 4.54 3.57
N GLU A 54 5.55 3.97 3.56
CA GLU A 54 5.82 2.66 4.17
C GLU A 54 5.34 2.59 5.63
N ARG A 55 5.37 3.71 6.36
CA ARG A 55 4.92 3.77 7.77
C ARG A 55 3.41 3.61 7.95
N HIS A 56 2.63 3.72 6.88
CA HIS A 56 1.17 3.60 6.91
C HIS A 56 0.68 2.28 6.32
N LEU A 57 1.60 1.34 6.08
CA LEU A 57 1.30 0.04 5.50
C LEU A 57 1.86 -1.05 6.40
N GLU A 58 1.07 -2.10 6.59
CA GLU A 58 1.51 -3.33 7.23
C GLU A 58 1.64 -4.42 6.17
N LEU A 59 2.76 -5.13 6.16
CA LEU A 59 3.01 -6.25 5.25
C LEU A 59 2.30 -7.51 5.77
N LEU A 60 1.51 -8.18 4.92
CA LEU A 60 0.72 -9.34 5.33
C LEU A 60 1.28 -10.69 4.86
N ASN A 61 2.16 -10.69 3.87
CA ASN A 61 2.74 -11.92 3.30
C ASN A 61 4.25 -12.01 3.53
N GLU A 62 4.71 -11.75 4.77
CA GLU A 62 6.09 -12.04 5.15
C GLU A 62 6.41 -13.50 4.85
N LYS A 63 7.30 -13.74 3.88
CA LYS A 63 7.83 -15.07 3.66
C LYS A 63 8.62 -15.48 4.90
N SER A 64 8.11 -16.47 5.63
CA SER A 64 8.85 -17.22 6.65
C SER A 64 10.08 -17.92 6.06
#